data_AF-A0A1M2V2W6-F1
#
_entry.id   AF-A0A1M2V2W6-F1
#
_cell.length_a   1.000
_cell.length_b   1.000
_cell.length_c   1.000
_cell.angle_alpha   90.00
_cell.angle_beta   90.00
_cell.angle_gamma   90.00
#
_symmetry.space_group_name_H-M   'P 1'
#
loop_
_entity.id
_entity.type
_entity.pdbx_description
1 polymer ?
#
loop_
_entity_poly.entity_id
_entity_poly.type
_entity_poly.pdbx_seq_one_letter_code
_entity_poly.pdbx_strand_id
1 'polypeptide(L)'
;MVITYNKPPNPPENPPEPPNRPNVMAEANNDNRCFKLKMPAEFTGERGSSKEWLQKCTLYFAFNRKQFTTEEKKVIFVLMLMTGGTAGPWASDFITQAQNQVQEGAQPNYGMWVQFQASIKDSFEDVDEAASARVALRNLVQGKKSVEEYIIDFKNIIIRCGINQFDVIADFFYQGLNKPLRDKMFRLASMPENAAALYQMAARLEQQWKIGQAYD
;
A
#
# COMPACT_ATOMS: atom_id res chain seq x y z
N MET A 1 36.88 54.92 76.69
CA MET A 1 36.13 53.72 77.09
C MET A 1 35.05 53.48 76.06
N VAL A 2 35.17 52.41 75.29
CA VAL A 2 34.22 52.05 74.21
C VAL A 2 33.44 50.84 74.69
N ILE A 3 32.11 50.96 74.76
CA ILE A 3 31.20 49.86 75.11
C ILE A 3 30.87 49.13 73.81
N THR A 4 31.31 47.88 73.67
CA THR A 4 30.92 47.00 72.57
C THR A 4 29.76 46.10 73.02
N TYR A 5 28.67 46.13 72.26
CA TYR A 5 27.50 45.26 72.44
C TYR A 5 27.77 43.89 71.80
N ASN A 6 27.60 42.81 72.57
CA ASN A 6 27.68 41.43 72.07
C ASN A 6 26.38 41.01 71.38
N LYS A 7 26.52 40.47 70.17
CA LYS A 7 25.46 39.91 69.32
C LYS A 7 25.06 38.50 69.80
N PRO A 8 23.77 38.12 69.80
CA PRO A 8 23.32 36.79 70.21
C PRO A 8 23.74 35.67 69.22
N PRO A 9 23.82 34.40 69.69
CA PRO A 9 24.41 33.29 68.94
C PRO A 9 23.54 32.82 67.75
N ASN A 10 24.20 32.40 66.66
CA ASN A 10 23.56 31.88 65.45
C ASN A 10 22.92 30.49 65.67
N PRO A 11 21.87 30.13 64.89
CA PRO A 11 21.27 28.79 64.91
C PRO A 11 22.20 27.71 64.34
N PRO A 12 21.97 26.41 64.65
CA PRO A 12 22.83 25.31 64.26
C PRO A 12 22.88 25.09 62.73
N GLU A 13 24.08 24.79 62.25
CA GLU A 13 24.47 24.61 60.86
C GLU A 13 23.96 23.27 60.28
N ASN A 14 23.40 23.29 59.06
CA ASN A 14 22.91 22.08 58.38
C ASN A 14 24.08 21.15 57.96
N PRO A 15 23.87 19.83 57.83
CA PRO A 15 24.93 18.89 57.49
C PRO A 15 25.52 19.14 56.08
N PRO A 16 26.82 18.84 55.86
CA PRO A 16 27.50 19.10 54.60
C PRO A 16 27.02 18.16 53.47
N GLU A 17 26.87 18.74 52.28
CA GLU A 17 26.46 18.06 51.04
C GLU A 17 27.59 17.12 50.52
N PRO A 18 27.28 15.94 49.96
CA PRO A 18 28.29 14.98 49.51
C PRO A 18 29.10 15.46 48.29
N PRO A 19 30.35 14.97 48.13
CA PRO A 19 31.30 15.52 47.17
C PRO A 19 30.92 15.24 45.70
N ASN A 20 31.08 16.28 44.89
CA ASN A 20 30.80 16.35 43.46
C ASN A 20 31.57 15.25 42.68
N ARG A 21 30.85 14.30 42.06
CA ARG A 21 31.45 13.27 41.17
C ARG A 21 31.43 13.79 39.73
N PRO A 22 32.56 13.80 38.99
CA PRO A 22 32.55 14.14 37.57
C PRO A 22 31.78 13.07 36.80
N ASN A 23 30.73 13.46 36.08
CA ASN A 23 29.99 12.53 35.23
C ASN A 23 30.71 12.42 33.88
N VAL A 24 31.43 11.30 33.69
CA VAL A 24 32.18 10.99 32.46
C VAL A 24 31.22 10.33 31.48
N MET A 25 30.94 11.03 30.38
CA MET A 25 30.54 10.52 29.05
C MET A 25 29.42 9.47 28.97
N ALA A 26 28.26 9.92 28.48
CA ALA A 26 27.55 9.18 27.45
C ALA A 26 27.15 10.19 26.37
N GLU A 27 28.00 10.32 25.35
CA GLU A 27 27.58 10.84 24.06
C GLU A 27 26.40 9.99 23.61
N ALA A 28 25.20 10.54 23.76
CA ALA A 28 24.02 9.98 23.13
C ALA A 28 24.26 10.07 21.62
N ASN A 29 24.73 8.96 21.05
CA ASN A 29 24.74 8.72 19.62
C ASN A 29 23.36 9.11 19.10
N ASN A 30 23.29 10.28 18.46
CA ASN A 30 22.15 10.68 17.66
C ASN A 30 22.15 9.79 16.43
N ASP A 31 21.71 8.54 16.61
CA ASP A 31 21.42 7.62 15.52
C ASP A 31 20.11 8.09 14.88
N ASN A 32 20.18 9.27 14.25
CA ASN A 32 19.15 9.85 13.42
C ASN A 32 19.16 9.10 12.09
N ARG A 33 19.02 7.77 12.14
CA ARG A 33 18.67 6.95 10.99
C ARG A 33 17.23 7.28 10.65
N CYS A 34 17.07 8.44 10.00
CA CYS A 34 15.84 8.79 9.33
C CYS A 34 15.53 7.64 8.37
N PHE A 35 14.46 6.90 8.66
CA PHE A 35 13.97 5.86 7.78
C PHE A 35 13.63 6.50 6.44
N LYS A 36 14.48 6.30 5.43
CA LYS A 36 14.28 6.84 4.08
C LYS A 36 13.39 5.89 3.31
N LEU A 37 12.12 6.24 3.17
CA LEU A 37 11.21 5.53 2.27
C LEU A 37 11.70 5.72 0.82
N LYS A 38 11.76 4.62 0.05
CA LYS A 38 12.10 4.69 -1.38
C LYS A 38 11.04 5.51 -2.11
N MET A 39 11.50 6.32 -3.06
CA MET A 39 10.62 7.08 -3.95
C MET A 39 9.73 6.12 -4.75
N PRO A 40 8.45 6.46 -5.01
CA PRO A 40 7.63 5.70 -5.94
C PRO A 40 8.31 5.60 -7.31
N ALA A 41 8.07 4.49 -8.01
CA ALA A 41 8.62 4.28 -9.35
C ALA A 41 8.04 5.30 -10.34
N GLU A 42 8.75 5.51 -11.45
CA GLU A 42 8.22 6.26 -12.59
C GLU A 42 7.00 5.55 -13.19
N PHE A 43 6.09 6.32 -13.76
CA PHE A 43 4.91 5.82 -14.45
C PHE A 43 5.04 6.02 -15.95
N THR A 44 4.83 4.93 -16.68
CA THR A 44 4.97 4.89 -18.14
C THR A 44 3.61 4.98 -18.87
N GLY A 45 2.51 5.07 -18.13
CA GLY A 45 1.17 5.14 -18.72
C GLY A 45 0.57 3.79 -19.11
N GLU A 46 1.12 2.69 -18.57
CA GLU A 46 0.51 1.36 -18.73
C GLU A 46 -0.92 1.36 -18.18
N ARG A 47 -1.87 0.97 -19.04
CA ARG A 47 -3.29 0.93 -18.67
C ARG A 47 -3.52 -0.13 -17.60
N GLY A 48 -4.28 0.22 -16.56
CA GLY A 48 -4.63 -0.67 -15.46
C GLY A 48 -3.61 -0.75 -14.31
N SER A 49 -2.40 -0.18 -14.44
CA SER A 49 -1.42 -0.10 -13.34
C SER A 49 -1.44 1.24 -12.60
N SER A 50 -2.18 2.23 -13.12
CA SER A 50 -2.30 3.58 -12.55
C SER A 50 -2.80 3.59 -11.10
N LYS A 51 -3.75 2.70 -10.75
CA LYS A 51 -4.34 2.59 -9.42
C LYS A 51 -3.32 2.18 -8.35
N GLU A 52 -2.59 1.09 -8.58
CA GLU A 52 -1.58 0.60 -7.63
C GLU A 52 -0.45 1.64 -7.49
N TRP A 53 -0.06 2.26 -8.59
CA TRP A 53 0.95 3.31 -8.58
C TRP A 53 0.52 4.55 -7.78
N LEU A 54 -0.71 5.05 -7.99
CA LEU A 54 -1.26 6.16 -7.21
C LEU A 54 -1.38 5.84 -5.71
N GLN A 55 -1.68 4.59 -5.36
CA GLN A 55 -1.69 4.16 -3.95
C GLN A 55 -0.28 4.26 -3.34
N LYS A 56 0.76 3.84 -4.06
CA LYS A 56 2.17 4.00 -3.60
C LYS A 56 2.54 5.47 -3.41
N CYS A 57 2.15 6.35 -4.34
CA CYS A 57 2.33 7.80 -4.18
C CYS A 57 1.60 8.35 -2.95
N THR A 58 0.35 7.95 -2.75
CA THR A 58 -0.46 8.37 -1.59
C THR A 58 0.19 7.94 -0.27
N LEU A 59 0.69 6.71 -0.18
CA LEU A 59 1.44 6.22 0.97
C LEU A 59 2.74 7.00 1.19
N TYR A 60 3.46 7.34 0.11
CA TYR A 60 4.67 8.15 0.19
C TYR A 60 4.39 9.55 0.76
N PHE A 61 3.30 10.19 0.35
CA PHE A 61 2.88 11.48 0.93
C PHE A 61 2.45 11.35 2.38
N ALA A 62 1.73 10.26 2.72
CA ALA A 62 1.30 9.99 4.09
C ALA A 62 2.48 9.73 5.03
N PHE A 63 3.61 9.24 4.52
CA PHE A 63 4.87 9.12 5.28
C PHE A 63 5.59 10.48 5.37
N ASN A 64 5.67 11.22 4.27
CA ASN A 64 6.38 12.51 4.17
C ASN A 64 5.49 13.74 4.41
N ARG A 65 4.54 13.68 5.36
CA ARG A 65 3.51 14.74 5.56
C ARG A 65 4.07 16.15 5.75
N LYS A 66 5.24 16.27 6.39
CA LYS A 66 5.91 17.55 6.61
C LYS A 66 6.43 18.20 5.32
N GLN A 67 6.70 17.41 4.27
CA GLN A 67 7.15 17.91 2.97
C GLN A 67 5.95 18.20 2.05
N PHE A 68 4.98 17.30 2.04
CA PHE A 68 3.76 17.38 1.23
C PHE A 68 2.61 18.05 1.98
N THR A 69 2.82 19.32 2.34
CA THR A 69 1.87 20.12 3.13
C THR A 69 0.71 20.66 2.31
N THR A 70 0.81 20.67 0.98
CA THR A 70 -0.23 21.18 0.08
C THR A 70 -0.62 20.10 -0.93
N GLU A 71 -1.88 20.16 -1.38
CA GLU A 71 -2.39 19.27 -2.42
C GLU A 71 -1.63 19.44 -3.74
N GLU A 72 -1.30 20.68 -4.08
CA GLU A 72 -0.53 21.02 -5.29
C GLU A 72 0.86 20.39 -5.30
N LYS A 73 1.58 20.37 -4.17
CA LYS A 73 2.90 19.70 -4.09
C LYS A 73 2.82 18.22 -4.42
N LYS A 74 1.70 17.56 -4.05
CA LYS A 74 1.46 16.16 -4.40
C LYS A 74 1.28 16.01 -5.91
N VAL A 75 0.49 16.88 -6.53
CA VAL A 75 0.28 16.90 -7.99
C VAL A 75 1.58 17.10 -8.74
N ILE A 76 2.35 18.15 -8.39
CA ILE A 76 3.65 18.45 -9.02
C ILE A 76 4.59 17.25 -8.91
N PHE A 77 4.68 16.63 -7.73
CA PHE A 77 5.54 15.46 -7.54
C PHE A 77 5.11 14.28 -8.40
N VAL A 78 3.82 14.02 -8.53
CA VAL A 78 3.35 12.92 -9.39
C VAL A 78 3.58 13.22 -10.86
N LEU A 79 3.38 14.46 -11.31
CA LEU A 79 3.74 14.89 -12.67
C LEU A 79 5.23 14.66 -12.97
N MET A 80 6.12 14.91 -12.01
CA MET A 80 7.55 14.62 -12.16
C MET A 80 7.89 13.14 -12.32
N LEU A 81 7.03 12.23 -11.83
CA LEU A 81 7.20 10.78 -11.97
C LEU A 81 6.59 10.24 -13.28
N MET A 82 5.87 11.07 -14.04
CA MET A 82 5.23 10.68 -15.30
C MET A 82 6.15 11.01 -16.48
N THR A 83 7.19 10.20 -16.65
CA THR A 83 8.29 10.45 -17.59
C THR A 83 8.29 9.51 -18.80
N GLY A 84 7.63 8.35 -18.70
CA GLY A 84 7.71 7.29 -19.70
C GLY A 84 6.43 7.08 -20.51
N GLY A 85 6.58 6.36 -21.62
CA GLY A 85 5.47 5.87 -22.46
C GLY A 85 4.41 6.92 -22.79
N THR A 86 3.14 6.59 -22.58
CA THR A 86 2.00 7.48 -22.82
C THR A 86 1.80 8.51 -21.69
N ALA A 87 2.37 8.28 -20.51
CA ALA A 87 2.27 9.18 -19.37
C ALA A 87 3.09 10.47 -19.54
N GLY A 88 4.26 10.39 -20.19
CA GLY A 88 5.13 11.55 -20.44
C GLY A 88 4.43 12.66 -21.24
N PRO A 89 3.92 12.38 -22.46
CA PRO A 89 3.18 13.36 -23.24
C PRO A 89 1.95 13.90 -22.50
N TRP A 90 1.18 13.03 -21.84
CA TRP A 90 0.02 13.43 -21.06
C TRP A 90 0.37 14.41 -19.94
N ALA A 91 1.46 14.17 -19.21
CA ALA A 91 1.92 15.05 -18.14
C ALA A 91 2.38 16.40 -18.71
N SER A 92 3.07 16.40 -19.85
CA SER A 92 3.47 17.61 -20.56
C SER A 92 2.25 18.45 -20.99
N ASP A 93 1.21 17.81 -21.50
CA ASP A 93 -0.04 18.47 -21.89
C ASP A 93 -0.76 19.05 -20.68
N PHE A 94 -0.83 18.30 -19.58
CA PHE A 94 -1.41 18.78 -18.31
C PHE A 94 -0.67 20.02 -17.79
N ILE A 95 0.67 19.98 -17.78
CA ILE A 95 1.52 21.10 -17.34
C ILE A 95 1.30 22.32 -18.24
N THR A 96 1.28 22.12 -19.56
CA THR A 96 1.10 23.19 -20.55
C THR A 96 -0.29 23.84 -20.42
N GLN A 97 -1.33 23.05 -20.18
CA GLN A 97 -2.68 23.57 -19.92
C GLN A 97 -2.72 24.43 -18.66
N ALA A 98 -2.11 23.96 -17.55
CA ALA A 98 -2.05 24.72 -16.31
C ALA A 98 -1.27 26.03 -16.49
N GLN A 99 -0.19 26.03 -17.26
CA GLN A 99 0.63 27.22 -17.56
C GLN A 99 -0.09 28.23 -18.47
N ASN A 100 -0.87 27.77 -19.44
CA ASN A 100 -1.61 28.64 -20.36
C ASN A 100 -2.78 29.39 -19.68
N GLN A 101 -3.23 28.93 -18.52
CA GLN A 101 -4.31 29.57 -17.74
C GLN A 101 -3.82 30.67 -16.81
N VAL A 102 -2.52 30.95 -16.78
CA VAL A 102 -1.89 31.86 -15.81
C VAL A 102 -1.88 33.29 -16.34
N GLN A 103 -2.26 34.24 -15.49
CA GLN A 103 -2.08 35.66 -15.77
C GLN A 103 -0.60 36.05 -15.69
N GLU A 104 -0.20 37.07 -16.46
CA GLU A 104 1.19 37.52 -16.50
C GLU A 104 1.73 37.84 -15.09
N GLY A 105 2.83 37.18 -14.71
CA GLY A 105 3.47 37.33 -13.40
C GLY A 105 2.95 36.42 -12.27
N ALA A 106 1.92 35.61 -12.51
CA ALA A 106 1.47 34.60 -11.55
C ALA A 106 2.17 33.24 -11.75
N GLN A 107 2.06 32.35 -10.76
CA GLN A 107 2.52 30.96 -10.87
C GLN A 107 1.35 30.07 -11.32
N PRO A 108 1.61 29.02 -12.12
CA PRO A 108 0.60 28.02 -12.47
C PRO A 108 0.11 27.29 -11.23
N ASN A 109 -1.20 27.07 -11.20
CA ASN A 109 -1.86 26.23 -10.20
C ASN A 109 -2.14 24.86 -10.81
N TYR A 110 -1.57 23.82 -10.22
CA TYR A 110 -1.75 22.44 -10.70
C TYR A 110 -2.97 21.73 -10.11
N GLY A 111 -3.76 22.42 -9.29
CA GLY A 111 -5.05 21.97 -8.80
C GLY A 111 -5.00 21.08 -7.55
N MET A 112 -6.14 20.46 -7.25
CA MET A 112 -6.30 19.61 -6.07
C MET A 112 -5.92 18.15 -6.37
N TRP A 113 -5.32 17.48 -5.39
CA TRP A 113 -4.91 16.08 -5.49
C TRP A 113 -6.05 15.16 -5.92
N VAL A 114 -7.24 15.31 -5.34
CA VAL A 114 -8.42 14.48 -5.65
C VAL A 114 -8.86 14.64 -7.10
N GLN A 115 -8.83 15.85 -7.64
CA GLN A 115 -9.18 16.12 -9.04
C GLN A 115 -8.12 15.52 -9.98
N PHE A 116 -6.84 15.69 -9.65
CA PHE A 116 -5.75 15.11 -10.42
C PHE A 116 -5.80 13.58 -10.45
N GLN A 117 -6.09 12.93 -9.32
CA GLN A 117 -6.31 11.48 -9.26
C GLN A 117 -7.44 11.03 -10.19
N ALA A 118 -8.52 11.79 -10.28
CA ALA A 118 -9.63 11.50 -11.20
C ALA A 118 -9.18 11.61 -12.67
N SER A 119 -8.38 12.62 -13.03
CA SER A 119 -7.85 12.76 -14.39
C SER A 119 -6.91 11.60 -14.78
N ILE A 120 -6.06 11.14 -13.86
CA ILE A 120 -5.21 9.96 -14.07
C ILE A 120 -6.06 8.70 -14.26
N LYS A 121 -7.10 8.54 -13.42
CA LYS A 121 -8.03 7.42 -13.50
C LYS A 121 -8.74 7.40 -14.87
N ASP A 122 -9.29 8.52 -15.30
CA ASP A 122 -9.98 8.65 -16.58
C ASP A 122 -9.06 8.35 -17.78
N SER A 123 -7.79 8.77 -17.70
CA SER A 123 -6.84 8.64 -18.81
C SER A 123 -6.17 7.27 -18.89
N PHE A 124 -5.88 6.64 -17.75
CA PHE A 124 -5.02 5.45 -17.65
C PHE A 124 -5.66 4.23 -16.99
N GLU A 125 -6.84 4.34 -16.40
CA GLU A 125 -7.59 3.15 -15.98
C GLU A 125 -8.26 2.50 -17.20
N ASP A 126 -8.51 1.20 -17.13
CA ASP A 126 -9.29 0.52 -18.15
C ASP A 126 -10.74 0.97 -18.08
N VAL A 127 -11.29 1.42 -19.21
CA VAL A 127 -12.67 1.92 -19.36
C VAL A 127 -13.71 0.92 -18.85
N ASP A 128 -13.38 -0.37 -18.80
CA ASP A 128 -14.17 -1.40 -18.12
C ASP A 128 -13.24 -2.45 -17.46
N GLU A 129 -12.54 -2.06 -16.39
CA GLU A 129 -11.73 -2.97 -15.55
C GLU A 129 -12.52 -4.24 -15.19
N ALA A 130 -13.82 -4.10 -14.92
CA ALA A 130 -14.69 -5.22 -14.60
C ALA A 130 -14.92 -6.15 -15.81
N ALA A 131 -15.06 -5.65 -17.04
CA ALA A 131 -15.13 -6.49 -18.24
C ALA A 131 -13.83 -7.21 -18.52
N SER A 132 -12.70 -6.51 -18.45
CA SER A 132 -11.37 -7.13 -18.60
C SER A 132 -11.17 -8.23 -17.55
N ALA A 133 -11.55 -7.97 -16.30
CA ALA A 133 -11.52 -8.96 -15.23
C ALA A 133 -12.48 -10.13 -15.49
N ARG A 134 -13.70 -9.90 -16.01
CA ARG A 134 -14.63 -10.97 -16.41
C ARG A 134 -14.07 -11.85 -17.52
N VAL A 135 -13.37 -11.28 -18.49
CA VAL A 135 -12.67 -12.04 -19.54
C VAL A 135 -11.54 -12.86 -18.94
N ALA A 136 -10.72 -12.27 -18.08
CA ALA A 136 -9.66 -12.99 -17.38
C ALA A 136 -10.21 -14.14 -16.52
N LEU A 137 -11.33 -13.92 -15.83
CA LEU A 137 -12.01 -14.92 -14.99
C LEU A 137 -12.45 -16.12 -15.81
N ARG A 138 -13.07 -15.89 -16.97
CA ARG A 138 -13.52 -16.97 -17.88
C ARG A 138 -12.38 -17.82 -18.43
N ASN A 139 -11.20 -17.22 -18.57
CA ASN A 139 -10.02 -17.90 -19.11
C ASN A 139 -9.11 -18.48 -18.01
N LEU A 140 -9.42 -18.24 -16.73
CA LEU A 140 -8.58 -18.68 -15.63
C LEU A 140 -8.78 -20.19 -15.37
N VAL A 141 -7.69 -20.94 -15.50
CA VAL A 141 -7.63 -22.36 -15.18
C VAL A 141 -6.47 -22.66 -14.23
N GLN A 142 -6.62 -23.68 -13.39
CA GLN A 142 -5.56 -24.16 -12.49
C GLN A 142 -4.35 -24.66 -13.31
N GLY A 143 -4.59 -25.54 -14.28
CA GLY A 143 -3.54 -26.05 -15.17
C GLY A 143 -2.42 -26.72 -14.38
N LYS A 144 -1.18 -26.20 -14.54
CA LYS A 144 0.02 -26.72 -13.86
C LYS A 144 0.25 -26.08 -12.47
N LYS A 145 -0.53 -25.08 -12.09
CA LYS A 145 -0.38 -24.38 -10.80
C LYS A 145 -0.90 -25.26 -9.67
N SER A 146 -0.34 -25.06 -8.48
CA SER A 146 -0.96 -25.56 -7.25
C SER A 146 -2.34 -24.93 -7.06
N VAL A 147 -3.19 -25.59 -6.27
CA VAL A 147 -4.49 -25.01 -5.89
C VAL A 147 -4.33 -23.69 -5.15
N GLU A 148 -3.28 -23.53 -4.36
CA GLU A 148 -3.02 -22.31 -3.59
C GLU A 148 -2.69 -21.11 -4.51
N GLU A 149 -1.81 -21.31 -5.49
CA GLU A 149 -1.52 -20.30 -6.52
C GLU A 149 -2.78 -19.96 -7.32
N TYR A 150 -3.55 -20.97 -7.73
CA TYR A 150 -4.82 -20.75 -8.43
C TYR A 150 -5.82 -19.95 -7.59
N ILE A 151 -5.96 -20.25 -6.29
CA ILE A 151 -6.84 -19.51 -5.37
C ILE A 151 -6.43 -18.04 -5.27
N ILE A 152 -5.12 -17.74 -5.24
CA ILE A 152 -4.62 -16.36 -5.18
C ILE A 152 -5.02 -15.60 -6.44
N ASP A 153 -4.74 -16.16 -7.62
CA ASP A 153 -5.11 -15.55 -8.90
C ASP A 153 -6.62 -15.35 -9.02
N PHE A 154 -7.39 -16.37 -8.64
CA PHE A 154 -8.85 -16.36 -8.66
C PHE A 154 -9.42 -15.24 -7.77
N LYS A 155 -8.96 -15.12 -6.52
CA LYS A 155 -9.39 -14.07 -5.60
C LYS A 155 -9.10 -12.67 -6.13
N ASN A 156 -7.91 -12.47 -6.69
CA ASN A 156 -7.50 -11.18 -7.27
C ASN A 156 -8.44 -10.77 -8.41
N ILE A 157 -8.83 -11.72 -9.27
CA ILE A 157 -9.73 -11.45 -10.40
C ILE A 157 -11.18 -11.23 -9.94
N ILE A 158 -11.69 -12.03 -9.01
CA ILE A 158 -13.06 -11.90 -8.48
C ILE A 158 -13.29 -10.52 -7.85
N ILE A 159 -12.33 -10.01 -7.07
CA ILE A 159 -12.39 -8.68 -6.46
C ILE A 159 -12.50 -7.61 -7.55
N ARG A 160 -11.72 -7.73 -8.63
CA ARG A 160 -11.75 -6.79 -9.77
C ARG A 160 -13.04 -6.89 -10.59
N CYS A 161 -13.68 -8.06 -10.62
CA CYS A 161 -15.01 -8.22 -11.21
C CYS A 161 -16.13 -7.61 -10.36
N GLY A 162 -15.90 -7.35 -9.07
CA GLY A 162 -16.92 -6.92 -8.12
C GLY A 162 -17.97 -8.00 -7.79
N ILE A 163 -17.63 -9.27 -7.99
CA ILE A 163 -18.54 -10.40 -7.73
C ILE A 163 -18.47 -10.77 -6.24
N ASN A 164 -19.62 -10.77 -5.58
CA ASN A 164 -19.72 -11.07 -4.14
C ASN A 164 -20.69 -12.24 -3.85
N GLN A 165 -21.45 -12.70 -4.84
CA GLN A 165 -22.42 -13.77 -4.71
C GLN A 165 -21.69 -15.13 -4.69
N PHE A 166 -21.90 -15.92 -3.64
CA PHE A 166 -21.14 -17.15 -3.41
C PHE A 166 -21.39 -18.21 -4.49
N ASP A 167 -22.63 -18.38 -4.93
CA ASP A 167 -23.01 -19.30 -6.02
C ASP A 167 -22.25 -19.00 -7.32
N VAL A 168 -22.15 -17.72 -7.68
CA VAL A 168 -21.39 -17.27 -8.85
C VAL A 168 -19.89 -17.50 -8.67
N ILE A 169 -19.35 -17.19 -7.48
CA ILE A 169 -17.95 -17.45 -7.13
C ILE A 169 -17.64 -18.94 -7.24
N ALA A 170 -18.50 -19.79 -6.69
CA ALA A 170 -18.32 -21.24 -6.69
C ALA A 170 -18.33 -21.80 -8.11
N ASP A 171 -19.27 -21.38 -8.95
CA ASP A 171 -19.37 -21.85 -10.34
C ASP A 171 -18.07 -21.57 -11.13
N PHE A 172 -17.59 -20.31 -11.12
CA PHE A 172 -16.33 -19.97 -11.78
C PHE A 172 -15.12 -20.71 -11.19
N PHE A 173 -15.08 -20.89 -9.87
CA PHE A 173 -13.98 -21.61 -9.23
C PHE A 173 -13.96 -23.08 -9.68
N TYR A 174 -15.10 -23.76 -9.68
CA TYR A 174 -15.18 -25.14 -10.16
C TYR A 174 -14.85 -25.27 -11.64
N GLN A 175 -15.24 -24.32 -12.48
CA GLN A 175 -14.92 -24.34 -13.92
C GLN A 175 -13.40 -24.29 -14.17
N GLY A 176 -12.67 -23.50 -13.40
CA GLY A 176 -11.21 -23.36 -13.55
C GLY A 176 -10.38 -24.48 -12.90
N LEU A 177 -10.95 -25.26 -11.96
CA LEU A 177 -10.22 -26.36 -11.30
C LEU A 177 -9.91 -27.53 -12.24
N ASN A 178 -8.80 -28.20 -11.98
CA ASN A 178 -8.45 -29.44 -12.67
C ASN A 178 -9.51 -30.52 -12.40
N LYS A 179 -9.94 -31.22 -13.46
CA LYS A 179 -11.03 -32.20 -13.42
C LYS A 179 -10.92 -33.23 -12.27
N PRO A 180 -9.77 -33.90 -12.02
CA PRO A 180 -9.68 -34.88 -10.95
C PRO A 180 -10.00 -34.31 -9.56
N LEU A 181 -9.52 -33.10 -9.28
CA LEU A 181 -9.76 -32.42 -8.01
C LEU A 181 -11.22 -31.97 -7.90
N ARG A 182 -11.74 -31.35 -8.95
CA ARG A 182 -13.15 -30.92 -9.02
C ARG A 182 -14.10 -32.09 -8.80
N ASP A 183 -13.88 -33.20 -9.50
CA ASP A 183 -14.70 -34.41 -9.38
C ASP A 183 -14.61 -35.01 -7.96
N LYS A 184 -13.44 -34.89 -7.29
CA LYS A 184 -13.29 -35.29 -5.88
C LYS A 184 -14.09 -34.38 -4.95
N MET A 185 -14.13 -33.07 -5.20
CA MET A 185 -14.93 -32.13 -4.42
C MET A 185 -16.43 -32.43 -4.50
N PHE A 186 -16.95 -32.70 -5.70
CA PHE A 186 -18.38 -33.03 -5.89
C PHE A 186 -18.81 -34.38 -5.30
N ARG A 187 -17.85 -35.26 -4.91
CA ARG A 187 -18.15 -36.54 -4.24
C ARG A 187 -18.17 -36.44 -2.72
N LEU A 188 -17.82 -35.28 -2.15
CA LEU A 188 -17.86 -35.10 -0.70
C LEU A 188 -19.31 -35.01 -0.21
N ALA A 189 -19.56 -35.55 0.99
CA ALA A 189 -20.89 -35.57 1.59
C ALA A 189 -21.41 -34.16 1.98
N SER A 190 -20.49 -33.20 2.19
CA SER A 190 -20.81 -31.82 2.55
C SER A 190 -20.15 -30.86 1.58
N MET A 191 -20.96 -30.05 0.89
CA MET A 191 -20.49 -28.98 0.02
C MET A 191 -20.14 -27.73 0.83
N PRO A 192 -19.18 -26.91 0.36
CA PRO A 192 -18.84 -25.66 1.03
C PRO A 192 -20.01 -24.67 0.97
N GLU A 193 -20.26 -23.97 2.07
CA GLU A 193 -21.35 -22.98 2.20
C GLU A 193 -20.92 -21.55 1.88
N ASN A 194 -19.61 -21.32 1.75
CA ASN A 194 -19.05 -20.02 1.45
C ASN A 194 -17.68 -20.16 0.77
N ALA A 195 -17.19 -19.04 0.22
CA ALA A 195 -15.94 -19.01 -0.55
C ALA A 195 -14.73 -19.47 0.30
N ALA A 196 -14.67 -19.10 1.58
CA ALA A 196 -13.55 -19.48 2.45
C ALA A 196 -13.48 -21.00 2.64
N ALA A 197 -14.63 -21.63 2.93
CA ALA A 197 -14.73 -23.08 3.05
C ALA A 197 -14.39 -23.79 1.73
N LEU A 198 -14.85 -23.23 0.59
CA LEU A 198 -14.55 -23.76 -0.75
C LEU A 198 -13.05 -23.81 -1.01
N TYR A 199 -12.34 -22.71 -0.77
CA TYR A 199 -10.90 -22.60 -0.98
C TYR A 199 -10.11 -23.55 -0.07
N GLN A 200 -10.45 -23.60 1.22
CA GLN A 200 -9.80 -24.49 2.18
C GLN A 200 -9.99 -25.96 1.83
N MET A 201 -11.21 -26.33 1.41
CA MET A 201 -11.52 -27.70 1.00
C MET A 201 -10.70 -28.13 -0.22
N ALA A 202 -10.61 -27.27 -1.25
CA ALA A 202 -9.81 -27.56 -2.43
C ALA A 202 -8.32 -27.77 -2.10
N ALA A 203 -7.74 -26.87 -1.29
CA ALA A 203 -6.33 -26.94 -0.89
C ALA A 203 -6.04 -28.23 -0.08
N ARG A 204 -6.91 -28.56 0.89
CA ARG A 204 -6.79 -29.79 1.68
C ARG A 204 -6.79 -31.04 0.81
N LEU A 205 -7.67 -31.11 -0.19
CA LEU A 205 -7.79 -32.29 -1.05
C LEU A 205 -6.57 -32.47 -1.98
N GLU A 206 -6.00 -31.37 -2.48
CA GLU A 206 -4.75 -31.43 -3.24
C GLU A 206 -3.59 -31.92 -2.35
N GLN A 207 -3.49 -31.40 -1.12
CA GLN A 207 -2.45 -31.82 -0.18
C GLN A 207 -2.57 -33.31 0.17
N GLN A 208 -3.78 -33.82 0.42
CA GLN A 208 -4.01 -35.24 0.66
C GLN A 208 -3.59 -36.11 -0.53
N TRP A 209 -3.84 -35.65 -1.76
CA TRP A 209 -3.43 -36.38 -2.96
C TRP A 209 -1.91 -36.40 -3.12
N LYS A 210 -1.24 -35.26 -2.91
CA LYS A 210 0.24 -35.18 -2.90
C LYS A 210 0.86 -36.11 -1.86
N ILE A 211 0.27 -36.19 -0.67
CA ILE A 211 0.73 -37.10 0.39
C ILE A 211 0.52 -38.56 -0.03
N GLY A 212 -0.64 -38.91 -0.59
CA GLY A 212 -0.93 -40.28 -1.06
C GLY A 212 0.09 -40.75 -2.10
N GLN A 213 0.45 -39.90 -3.06
CA GLN A 213 1.48 -40.22 -4.06
C GLN A 213 2.88 -40.46 -3.48
N ALA A 214 3.19 -39.97 -2.28
CA ALA A 214 4.48 -40.22 -1.64
C ALA A 214 4.58 -41.64 -1.05
N TYR A 215 3.47 -42.37 -0.97
CA TYR A 215 3.40 -43.73 -0.45
C TYR A 215 3.14 -44.79 -1.53
N ASP A 216 2.96 -44.38 -2.79
CA ASP A 216 2.83 -45.24 -3.98
C ASP A 216 4.16 -45.36 -4.74
#